data_AF-A0A925PTC4-F1
#
_entry.id   AF-A0A925PTC4-F1
#
_cell.length_a   1.000
_cell.length_b   1.000
_cell.length_c   1.000
_cell.angle_alpha   90.00
_cell.angle_beta   90.00
_cell.angle_gamma   90.00
#
_symmetry.space_group_name_H-M   'P 1'
#
loop_
_entity.id
_entity.type
_entity.pdbx_description
1 polymer ?
#
loop_
_entity_poly.entity_id
_entity_poly.type
_entity_poly.pdbx_seq_one_letter_code
_entity_poly.pdbx_strand_id
1 'polypeptide(L)' 'MAYYWLTPPSRAVFVISVFLALLALLVRYADVVIPVVSTYTFETLLAAFLLLLAGNLFRGF' A
#
# COMPACT_ATOMS: atom_id res chain seq x y z
N MET A 1 -26.51 -12.44 3.14
CA MET A 1 -25.43 -11.62 2.56
C MET A 1 -24.73 -10.91 3.69
N ALA A 2 -23.46 -11.21 3.96
CA ALA A 2 -22.67 -10.43 4.90
C ALA A 2 -22.44 -9.05 4.28
N TYR A 3 -22.93 -7.99 4.91
CA TYR A 3 -22.56 -6.65 4.49
C TYR A 3 -21.12 -6.43 4.95
N TYR A 4 -20.18 -6.40 4.02
CA TYR A 4 -18.85 -5.89 4.34
C TYR A 4 -18.96 -4.36 4.22
N TRP A 5 -18.98 -3.64 5.35
CA TRP A 5 -18.88 -2.17 5.38
C TRP A 5 -17.47 -1.70 4.96
N LEU A 6 -16.95 -2.22 3.85
CA LEU A 6 -15.75 -1.71 3.22
C LEU A 6 -16.17 -0.50 2.40
N THR A 7 -15.69 0.65 2.81
CA THR A 7 -15.93 1.90 2.08
C THR A 7 -14.79 2.12 1.09
N PRO A 8 -15.05 2.75 -0.07
CA PRO A 8 -13.98 3.03 -1.02
C PRO A 8 -12.98 4.02 -0.38
N PRO A 9 -11.66 3.76 -0.48
CA PRO A 9 -10.63 4.67 -0.01
C PRO A 9 -10.63 5.95 -0.84
N SER A 10 -10.04 7.02 -0.32
CA SER A 10 -9.80 8.22 -1.13
C SER A 10 -8.88 7.88 -2.30
N ARG A 11 -9.04 8.60 -3.42
CA ARG A 11 -8.18 8.41 -4.61
C ARG A 11 -6.70 8.59 -4.25
N ALA A 12 -6.39 9.53 -3.36
CA ALA A 12 -5.04 9.80 -2.90
C ALA A 12 -4.45 8.60 -2.14
N VAL A 13 -5.16 8.07 -1.14
CA VAL A 13 -4.71 6.91 -0.36
C VAL A 13 -4.52 5.67 -1.24
N PHE A 14 -5.45 5.44 -2.18
CA PHE A 14 -5.31 4.35 -3.14
C PHE A 14 -4.03 4.48 -3.98
N VAL A 15 -3.80 5.64 -4.58
CA VAL A 15 -2.62 5.88 -5.43
C VAL A 15 -1.32 5.74 -4.64
N ILE A 16 -1.24 6.31 -3.43
CA ILE A 16 -0.05 6.21 -2.58
C ILE A 16 0.22 4.75 -2.20
N SER A 17 -0.81 4.01 -1.80
CA SER A 17 -0.67 2.60 -1.42
C SER A 17 -0.18 1.74 -2.59
N VAL A 18 -0.76 1.93 -3.78
CA VAL A 18 -0.33 1.22 -4.99
C VAL A 18 1.11 1.58 -5.36
N PHE A 19 1.46 2.86 -5.28
CA PHE A 19 2.82 3.32 -5.58
C PHE A 19 3.86 2.67 -4.66
N LEU A 20 3.63 2.65 -3.34
CA LEU A 20 4.52 1.99 -2.39
C LEU A 20 4.65 0.49 -2.65
N ALA A 21 3.54 -0.19 -2.99
CA ALA A 21 3.57 -1.59 -3.34
C ALA A 21 4.43 -1.85 -4.61
N LEU A 22 4.29 -0.99 -5.63
CA LEU A 22 5.08 -1.09 -6.86
C LEU A 22 6.57 -0.88 -6.59
N LEU A 23 6.95 0.08 -5.76
CA LEU A 23 8.35 0.30 -5.39
C LEU A 23 8.96 -0.94 -4.73
N ALA A 24 8.24 -1.54 -3.78
CA ALA A 24 8.72 -2.73 -3.08
C ALA A 24 8.80 -3.96 -4.00
N LEU A 25 7.86 -4.12 -4.93
CA LEU A 25 7.93 -5.19 -5.94
C LEU A 25 9.11 -4.99 -6.90
N LEU A 26 9.35 -3.75 -7.33
CA LEU A 26 10.47 -3.42 -8.22
C LEU A 26 11.82 -3.73 -7.54
N VAL A 27 11.96 -3.36 -6.27
CA VAL A 27 13.13 -3.70 -5.47
C VAL A 27 13.27 -5.22 -5.30
N ARG A 28 12.18 -5.94 -5.04
CA ARG A 28 12.23 -7.38 -4.75
C ARG A 28 12.49 -8.26 -5.98
N TYR A 29 11.97 -7.87 -7.14
CA TYR A 29 11.90 -8.72 -8.33
C TYR A 29 12.69 -8.19 -9.53
N ALA A 30 13.02 -6.90 -9.57
CA ALA A 30 13.79 -6.30 -10.67
C ALA A 30 15.18 -5.82 -10.22
N ASP A 31 15.59 -6.16 -8.99
CA ASP A 31 16.89 -5.80 -8.38
C ASP A 31 17.21 -4.29 -8.45
N VAL A 32 16.16 -3.45 -8.50
CA VAL A 32 16.33 -2.00 -8.48
C VAL A 32 16.67 -1.57 -7.06
N VAL A 33 17.78 -0.85 -6.90
CA VAL A 33 18.20 -0.33 -5.59
C VAL A 33 17.55 1.03 -5.35
N ILE A 34 16.60 1.05 -4.43
CA ILE A 34 15.93 2.28 -3.97
C ILE A 34 16.29 2.46 -2.49
N PRO A 35 16.99 3.54 -2.11
CA PRO A 35 17.31 3.81 -0.71
C PRO A 35 16.07 3.73 0.18
N VAL A 36 16.21 3.20 1.40
CA VAL A 36 15.12 2.93 2.35
C VAL A 36 14.24 1.73 1.96
N VAL A 37 13.67 1.68 0.74
CA VAL A 37 12.79 0.57 0.32
C VAL A 37 13.56 -0.75 0.21
N SER A 38 14.81 -0.72 -0.26
CA SER A 38 15.68 -1.91 -0.30
C SER A 38 16.06 -2.43 1.08
N THR A 39 16.11 -1.57 2.10
CA THR A 39 16.37 -1.99 3.49
C THR A 39 15.11 -2.52 4.17
N TYR A 40 13.96 -1.95 3.84
CA TYR A 40 12.68 -2.20 4.51
C TYR A 40 11.61 -2.67 3.52
N THR A 41 11.94 -3.62 2.65
CA THR A 41 11.07 -4.01 1.53
C THR A 41 9.76 -4.61 2.02
N PHE A 42 9.82 -5.45 3.05
CA PHE A 42 8.63 -6.05 3.65
C PHE A 42 7.78 -5.00 4.36
N GLU A 43 8.39 -4.13 5.15
CA GLU A 43 7.71 -3.06 5.88
C GLU A 43 7.08 -2.06 4.91
N THR A 44 7.70 -1.81 3.76
CA THR A 44 7.13 -0.96 2.70
C THR A 44 5.85 -1.58 2.12
N LEU A 45 5.84 -2.88 1.86
CA LEU A 45 4.63 -3.60 1.44
C LEU A 45 3.57 -3.62 2.54
N LEU A 46 3.97 -3.84 3.79
CA LEU A 46 3.08 -3.82 4.93
C LEU A 46 2.43 -2.44 5.09
N ALA A 47 3.21 -1.37 4.98
CA ALA A 47 2.72 0.00 5.04
C ALA A 47 1.74 0.30 3.90
N ALA A 48 2.05 -0.12 2.66
CA ALA A 48 1.16 -0.01 1.52
C ALA A 48 -0.20 -0.69 1.79
N PHE A 49 -0.17 -1.91 2.34
CA PHE A 49 -1.38 -2.64 2.69
C PHE A 49 -2.16 -1.97 3.83
N LEU A 50 -1.48 -1.56 4.90
CA LEU A 50 -2.13 -0.92 6.05
C LEU A 50 -2.75 0.44 5.69
N LEU A 51 -2.11 1.22 4.82
CA LEU A 51 -2.68 2.47 4.29
C LEU A 51 -3.96 2.19 3.50
N LEU A 52 -3.93 1.20 2.60
CA LEU A 52 -5.10 0.84 1.82
C LEU A 52 -6.23 0.32 2.73
N LEU A 53 -5.89 -0.54 3.69
CA LEU A 53 -6.84 -1.09 4.66
C LEU A 53 -7.47 0.04 5.50
N ALA A 54 -6.65 0.96 6.01
CA ALA A 54 -7.11 2.10 6.77
C ALA A 54 -8.04 2.99 5.94
N GLY A 55 -7.69 3.28 4.67
CA GLY A 55 -8.57 4.04 3.77
C GLY A 55 -9.89 3.34 3.48
N ASN A 56 -9.91 1.99 3.47
CA ASN A 56 -11.14 1.22 3.28
C ASN A 56 -12.02 1.19 4.54
N LEU A 57 -11.41 1.12 5.73
CA LEU A 57 -12.11 1.09 7.03
C LEU A 57 -12.62 2.48 7.43
N PHE A 58 -11.75 3.48 7.32
CA PHE A 58 -12.04 4.87 7.66
C PHE A 58 -12.40 5.60 6.38
N ARG A 59 -13.68 5.53 6.02
CA ARG A 59 -14.33 6.16 4.86
C ARG A 59 -13.67 7.47 4.42
N GLY A 60 -12.72 7.37 3.49
CA GLY A 60 -12.11 8.51 2.84
C GLY A 60 -11.14 9.33 3.70
N PHE A 61 -10.35 8.71 4.59
CA PHE A 61 -9.05 9.32 4.94
C PHE A 61 -8.21 9.59 3.67
#